data_AF-A0A5C3ECU9-F1
#
_entry.id   AF-A0A5C3ECU9-F1
#
_cell.length_a   1.000
_cell.length_b   1.000
_cell.length_c   1.000
_cell.angle_alpha   90.00
_cell.angle_beta   90.00
_cell.angle_gamma   90.00
#
_symmetry.space_group_name_H-M   'P 1'
#
loop_
_entity.id
_entity.type
_entity.pdbx_description
1 polymer ?
#
loop_
_entity_poly.entity_id
_entity_poly.type
_entity_poly.pdbx_seq_one_letter_code
_entity_poly.pdbx_strand_id
1 'polypeptide(L)'
;MILASIHSWALFGLLSFPMLLSLIYSVDAHEDPFVIAERQNEQLRQLRRRYQDVYFASEGMIQPTRHEILDHYPASITNVADRLQHFGTLRWNPSEHIIALLETLNHDATTLLATPFHPNLVESQRREIREQHDRTFTRVADWIHNHRDVVEGLEGSEEALNRFRKIRDLAEISARLHL
;
A
#
# COMPACT_ATOMS: atom_id res chain seq x y z
N MET A 1 40.46 -10.86 60.94
CA MET A 1 39.13 -10.20 61.00
C MET A 1 39.06 -9.02 60.01
N ILE A 2 39.35 -9.27 58.72
CA ILE A 2 39.36 -8.25 57.63
C ILE A 2 38.56 -8.73 56.39
N LEU A 3 38.18 -10.02 56.34
CA LEU A 3 37.48 -10.63 55.21
C LEU A 3 35.95 -10.38 55.16
N ALA A 4 35.35 -9.89 56.26
CA ALA A 4 33.90 -9.66 56.32
C ALA A 4 33.46 -8.30 55.75
N SER A 5 34.36 -7.31 55.67
CA SER A 5 33.98 -5.94 55.30
C SER A 5 33.97 -5.65 53.79
N ILE A 6 34.59 -6.52 52.98
CA ILE A 6 34.68 -6.33 51.52
C ILE A 6 33.42 -6.85 50.80
N HIS A 7 32.72 -7.82 51.40
CA HIS A 7 31.52 -8.43 50.79
C HIS A 7 30.27 -7.52 50.82
N SER A 8 30.17 -6.58 51.76
CA SER A 8 28.99 -5.70 51.84
C SER A 8 28.97 -4.60 50.78
N TRP A 9 30.12 -4.12 50.30
CA TRP A 9 30.18 -3.02 49.32
C TRP A 9 29.85 -3.50 47.91
N ALA A 10 30.25 -4.72 47.55
CA ALA A 10 29.91 -5.33 46.26
C ALA A 10 28.41 -5.62 46.12
N LEU A 11 27.74 -5.99 47.22
CA LEU A 11 26.28 -6.24 47.23
C LEU A 11 25.46 -4.95 47.13
N PHE A 12 25.92 -3.83 47.73
CA PHE A 12 25.24 -2.54 47.59
C PHE A 12 25.36 -1.94 46.18
N GLY A 13 26.50 -2.14 45.50
CA GLY A 13 26.66 -1.72 44.10
C GLY A 13 25.80 -2.51 43.11
N LEU A 14 25.54 -3.80 43.39
CA LEU A 14 24.73 -4.66 42.52
C LEU A 14 23.22 -4.42 42.68
N LEU A 15 22.77 -3.89 43.82
CA LEU A 15 21.37 -3.56 44.09
C LEU A 15 20.96 -2.15 43.63
N SER A 16 21.90 -1.20 43.55
CA SER A 16 21.61 0.17 43.08
C SER A 16 21.51 0.29 41.56
N PHE A 17 22.19 -0.57 40.81
CA PHE A 17 22.17 -0.59 39.35
C PHE A 17 20.79 -0.94 38.73
N PRO A 18 20.05 -1.98 39.18
CA PRO A 18 18.71 -2.26 38.67
C PRO A 18 17.69 -1.18 39.08
N MET A 19 17.89 -0.51 40.22
CA MET A 19 17.02 0.58 40.69
C MET A 19 17.17 1.85 39.85
N LEU A 20 18.39 2.14 39.38
CA LEU A 20 18.63 3.22 38.40
C LEU A 20 18.12 2.85 37.01
N LEU A 21 18.22 1.58 36.60
CA LEU A 21 17.63 1.11 35.34
C LEU A 21 16.11 1.25 35.33
N SER A 22 15.42 0.97 36.44
CA SER A 22 13.96 1.18 36.50
C SER A 22 13.57 2.66 36.43
N LEU A 23 14.42 3.58 36.88
CA LEU A 23 14.19 5.03 36.71
C LEU A 23 14.39 5.47 35.26
N ILE A 24 15.35 4.89 34.54
CA ILE A 24 15.58 5.18 33.11
C ILE A 24 14.46 4.57 32.23
N TYR A 25 13.95 3.38 32.59
CA TYR A 25 12.84 2.72 31.89
C TYR A 25 11.45 3.23 32.31
N SER A 26 11.33 3.97 33.42
CA SER A 26 10.08 4.58 33.91
C SER A 26 9.91 6.04 33.49
N VAL A 27 10.83 6.60 32.70
CA VAL A 27 10.51 7.81 31.94
C VAL A 27 9.61 7.37 30.78
N ASP A 28 8.33 7.25 31.11
CA ASP A 28 7.27 7.36 30.12
C ASP A 28 7.36 8.80 29.60
N ALA A 29 8.28 9.00 28.65
CA ALA A 29 8.40 10.24 27.91
C ALA A 29 7.11 10.34 27.11
N HIS A 30 6.08 10.88 27.76
CA HIS A 30 4.82 11.23 27.13
C HIS A 30 5.18 12.18 25.99
N GLU A 31 5.34 11.62 24.79
CA GLU A 31 5.65 12.37 23.59
C GLU A 31 4.56 13.42 23.44
N ASP A 32 4.97 14.69 23.34
CA ASP A 32 4.05 15.81 23.20
C ASP A 32 3.07 15.50 22.04
N PRO A 33 1.74 15.51 22.29
CA PRO A 33 0.74 15.29 21.25
C PRO A 33 0.94 16.17 20.00
N PHE A 34 1.51 17.37 20.16
CA PHE A 34 1.85 18.26 19.05
C PHE A 34 2.96 17.68 18.16
N VAL A 35 4.01 17.11 18.76
CA VAL A 35 5.13 16.47 18.03
C VAL A 35 4.64 15.22 17.28
N ILE A 36 3.72 14.46 17.87
CA ILE A 36 3.07 13.33 17.20
C ILE A 36 2.26 13.82 15.99
N ALA A 37 1.44 14.85 16.17
CA ALA A 37 0.63 15.43 15.09
C ALA A 37 1.48 16.04 13.97
N GLU A 38 2.61 16.68 14.29
CA GLU A 38 3.53 17.23 13.30
C GLU A 38 4.20 16.11 12.48
N ARG A 39 4.68 15.06 13.15
CA ARG A 39 5.28 13.88 12.49
C ARG A 39 4.28 13.20 11.56
N GLN A 40 3.04 13.03 12.02
CA GLN A 40 1.92 12.49 11.26
C GLN A 40 1.63 13.33 10.00
N ASN A 41 1.55 14.65 10.15
CA ASN A 41 1.34 15.55 9.01
C ASN A 41 2.46 15.48 7.97
N GLU A 42 3.71 15.40 8.42
CA GLU A 42 4.85 15.29 7.50
C GLU A 42 4.84 13.94 6.74
N GLN A 43 4.49 12.84 7.42
CA GLN A 43 4.29 11.54 6.77
C GLN A 43 3.21 11.61 5.68
N LEU A 44 2.07 12.25 5.95
CA LEU A 44 1.03 12.45 4.93
C LEU A 44 1.53 13.27 3.73
N ARG A 45 2.27 14.35 3.98
CA ARG A 45 2.86 15.16 2.89
C ARG A 45 3.84 14.35 2.04
N GLN A 46 4.62 13.47 2.65
CA GLN A 46 5.54 12.59 1.91
C GLN A 46 4.78 11.57 1.07
N LEU A 47 3.72 10.96 1.60
CA LEU A 47 2.88 10.02 0.85
C LEU A 47 2.17 10.70 -0.33
N ARG A 48 1.63 11.90 -0.14
CA ARG A 48 1.03 12.71 -1.22
C ARG A 48 2.02 13.00 -2.35
N ARG A 49 3.23 13.45 -2.00
CA ARG A 49 4.30 13.69 -2.98
C ARG A 49 4.63 12.41 -3.74
N ARG A 50 4.84 11.31 -3.03
CA ARG A 50 5.12 10.02 -3.67
C ARG A 50 3.99 9.55 -4.58
N TYR A 51 2.73 9.76 -4.20
CA TYR A 51 1.58 9.44 -5.04
C TYR A 51 1.62 10.24 -6.34
N GLN A 52 1.85 11.56 -6.24
CA GLN A 52 1.96 12.46 -7.39
C GLN A 52 3.14 12.11 -8.30
N ASP A 53 4.30 11.76 -7.72
CA ASP A 53 5.51 11.39 -8.46
C ASP A 53 5.33 10.08 -9.27
N VAL A 54 4.57 9.13 -8.73
CA VAL A 54 4.27 7.86 -9.41
C VAL A 54 3.14 8.04 -10.42
N TYR A 55 2.21 8.96 -10.18
CA TYR A 55 1.02 9.17 -11.01
C TYR A 55 1.43 9.59 -12.43
N PHE A 56 1.00 8.80 -13.41
CA PHE A 56 1.55 8.82 -14.78
C PHE A 56 0.49 9.03 -15.84
N ALA A 57 -0.68 9.54 -15.45
CA ALA A 57 -1.81 9.69 -16.35
C ALA A 57 -1.59 10.84 -17.35
N SER A 58 -2.11 10.69 -18.57
CA SER A 58 -1.80 11.54 -19.73
C SER A 58 -2.15 13.02 -19.54
N GLU A 59 -1.40 13.90 -20.23
CA GLU A 59 -1.77 15.31 -20.38
C GLU A 59 -3.18 15.47 -20.96
N GLY A 60 -3.96 16.40 -20.42
CA GLY A 60 -5.33 16.67 -20.85
C GLY A 60 -6.43 15.88 -20.12
N MET A 61 -6.10 15.12 -19.07
CA MET A 61 -7.13 14.54 -18.21
C MET A 61 -7.98 15.62 -17.53
N ILE A 62 -9.29 15.44 -17.61
CA ILE A 62 -10.28 16.33 -17.02
C ILE A 62 -10.11 16.29 -15.49
N GLN A 63 -10.21 17.46 -14.85
CA GLN A 63 -10.21 17.51 -13.39
C GLN A 63 -11.42 16.76 -12.84
N PRO A 64 -11.22 15.79 -11.93
CA PRO A 64 -12.32 14.98 -11.41
C PRO A 64 -13.30 15.84 -10.63
N THR A 65 -14.59 15.51 -10.73
CA THR A 65 -15.64 16.13 -9.93
C THR A 65 -15.97 15.31 -8.69
N ARG A 66 -16.54 15.93 -7.64
CA ARG A 66 -16.90 15.20 -6.41
C ARG A 66 -17.92 14.07 -6.61
N HIS A 67 -18.68 14.08 -7.70
CA HIS A 67 -19.62 13.00 -8.04
C HIS A 67 -18.91 11.69 -8.42
N GLU A 68 -17.59 11.72 -8.57
CA GLU A 68 -16.74 10.56 -8.88
C GLU A 68 -16.20 9.88 -7.61
N ILE A 69 -16.67 10.27 -6.41
CA ILE A 69 -16.40 9.49 -5.19
C ILE A 69 -17.20 8.19 -5.26
N LEU A 70 -16.53 7.05 -5.03
CA LEU A 70 -17.15 5.74 -5.22
C LEU A 70 -17.97 5.29 -4.01
N ASP A 71 -19.23 4.98 -4.27
CA ASP A 71 -20.10 4.26 -3.34
C ASP A 71 -19.77 2.76 -3.25
N HIS A 72 -19.20 2.18 -4.29
CA HIS A 72 -18.76 0.79 -4.29
C HIS A 72 -17.55 0.64 -5.21
N TYR A 73 -16.66 -0.30 -4.88
CA TYR A 73 -15.53 -0.60 -5.75
C TYR A 73 -16.05 -1.35 -6.99
N PRO A 74 -15.60 -1.03 -8.23
CA PRO A 74 -16.16 -1.62 -9.43
C PRO A 74 -15.95 -3.13 -9.49
N ALA A 75 -17.06 -3.87 -9.63
CA ALA A 75 -17.01 -5.33 -9.72
C ALA A 75 -16.29 -5.83 -10.98
N SER A 76 -16.27 -5.05 -12.07
CA SER A 76 -15.58 -5.42 -13.31
C SER A 76 -14.08 -5.70 -13.06
N ILE A 77 -13.43 -4.88 -12.24
CA ILE A 77 -12.01 -4.99 -11.92
C ILE A 77 -11.75 -6.19 -10.99
N THR A 78 -12.55 -6.34 -9.93
CA THR A 78 -12.39 -7.48 -9.01
C THR A 78 -12.66 -8.81 -9.71
N ASN A 79 -13.66 -8.86 -10.58
CA ASN A 79 -14.01 -10.06 -11.34
C ASN A 79 -12.87 -10.49 -12.27
N VAL A 80 -12.16 -9.56 -12.89
CA VAL A 80 -10.98 -9.92 -13.70
C VAL A 80 -9.88 -10.50 -12.81
N ALA A 81 -9.56 -9.87 -11.68
CA ALA A 81 -8.57 -10.39 -10.74
C ALA A 81 -8.94 -11.78 -10.20
N ASP A 82 -10.22 -12.04 -9.94
CA ASP A 82 -10.75 -13.35 -9.52
C ASP A 82 -10.61 -14.40 -10.63
N ARG A 83 -10.94 -14.04 -11.88
CA ARG A 83 -10.80 -14.95 -13.03
C ARG A 83 -9.35 -15.33 -13.29
N LEU A 84 -8.43 -14.36 -13.26
CA LEU A 84 -7.00 -14.60 -13.46
C LEU A 84 -6.46 -15.64 -12.47
N GLN A 85 -6.89 -15.63 -11.21
CA GLN A 85 -6.47 -16.64 -10.22
C GLN A 85 -6.85 -18.08 -10.58
N HIS A 86 -7.83 -18.28 -11.44
CA HIS A 86 -8.24 -19.60 -11.88
C HIS A 86 -7.53 -20.08 -13.14
N PHE A 87 -6.68 -19.24 -13.75
CA PHE A 87 -5.92 -19.62 -14.94
C PHE A 87 -5.13 -20.92 -14.75
N GLY A 88 -5.19 -21.82 -15.73
CA GLY A 88 -4.54 -23.13 -15.69
C GLY A 88 -5.21 -24.17 -14.77
N THR A 89 -6.31 -23.84 -14.10
CA THR A 89 -7.07 -24.76 -13.24
C THR A 89 -8.31 -25.32 -13.94
N LEU A 90 -8.97 -26.33 -13.35
CA LEU A 90 -10.27 -26.85 -13.82
C LEU A 90 -11.40 -25.81 -13.76
N ARG A 91 -11.21 -24.71 -13.02
CA ARG A 91 -12.18 -23.60 -12.93
C ARG A 91 -11.95 -22.53 -14.00
N TRP A 92 -10.86 -22.62 -14.75
CA TRP A 92 -10.62 -21.73 -15.89
C TRP A 92 -11.64 -22.01 -17.00
N ASN A 93 -12.29 -20.98 -17.50
CA ASN A 93 -13.07 -21.11 -18.71
C ASN A 93 -12.12 -21.05 -19.93
N PRO A 94 -11.94 -22.15 -20.68
CA PRO A 94 -10.98 -22.19 -21.79
C PRO A 94 -11.35 -21.26 -22.95
N SER A 95 -12.57 -20.72 -23.00
CA SER A 95 -12.96 -19.72 -24.00
C SER A 95 -12.49 -18.30 -23.64
N GLU A 96 -11.88 -18.09 -22.47
CA GLU A 96 -11.41 -16.79 -22.04
C GLU A 96 -10.04 -16.46 -22.62
N HIS A 97 -9.93 -15.28 -23.23
CA HIS A 97 -8.67 -14.76 -23.75
C HIS A 97 -8.01 -13.86 -22.71
N ILE A 98 -6.86 -14.28 -22.18
CA ILE A 98 -6.09 -13.56 -21.15
C ILE A 98 -5.78 -12.13 -21.58
N ILE A 99 -5.36 -11.94 -22.85
CA ILE A 99 -5.07 -10.62 -23.42
C ILE A 99 -6.27 -9.70 -23.25
N ALA A 100 -7.45 -10.14 -23.68
CA ALA A 100 -8.68 -9.36 -23.62
C ALA A 100 -9.08 -9.03 -22.17
N LEU A 101 -8.83 -9.94 -21.22
CA LEU A 101 -9.04 -9.68 -19.79
C LEU A 101 -8.11 -8.59 -19.27
N LEU A 102 -6.82 -8.66 -19.60
CA LEU A 102 -5.84 -7.66 -19.19
C LEU A 102 -6.09 -6.31 -19.86
N GLU A 103 -6.52 -6.28 -21.13
CA GLU A 103 -6.94 -5.05 -21.82
C GLU A 103 -8.16 -4.41 -21.16
N THR A 104 -9.18 -5.22 -20.84
CA THR A 104 -10.37 -4.75 -20.12
C THR A 104 -9.99 -4.16 -18.77
N LEU A 105 -9.16 -4.88 -18.01
CA LEU A 105 -8.68 -4.42 -16.72
C LEU A 105 -7.86 -3.13 -16.85
N ASN A 106 -7.01 -3.01 -17.87
CA ASN A 106 -6.21 -1.83 -18.11
C ASN A 106 -7.09 -0.60 -18.45
N HIS A 107 -8.13 -0.80 -19.27
CA HIS A 107 -9.10 0.25 -19.60
C HIS A 107 -9.83 0.74 -18.34
N ASP A 108 -10.36 -0.19 -17.53
CA ASP A 108 -11.07 0.11 -16.29
C ASP A 108 -10.15 0.79 -15.26
N ALA A 109 -8.92 0.29 -15.11
CA ALA A 109 -7.93 0.87 -14.22
C ALA A 109 -7.55 2.29 -14.62
N THR A 110 -7.35 2.54 -15.91
CA THR A 110 -7.03 3.87 -16.43
C THR A 110 -8.20 4.84 -16.17
N THR A 111 -9.44 4.37 -16.32
CA THR A 111 -10.64 5.15 -16.00
C THR A 111 -10.69 5.50 -14.51
N LEU A 112 -10.41 4.54 -13.63
CA LEU A 112 -10.31 4.79 -12.19
C LEU A 112 -9.24 5.82 -11.84
N LEU A 113 -8.05 5.70 -12.43
CA LEU A 113 -6.96 6.65 -12.19
C LEU A 113 -7.30 8.06 -12.70
N ALA A 114 -8.01 8.16 -13.83
CA ALA A 114 -8.42 9.44 -14.40
C ALA A 114 -9.47 10.17 -13.56
N THR A 115 -10.32 9.44 -12.82
CA THR A 115 -11.46 10.00 -12.08
C THR A 115 -11.35 9.74 -10.55
N PRO A 116 -11.89 8.67 -9.96
CA PRO A 116 -11.94 8.49 -8.50
C PRO A 116 -10.58 8.42 -7.80
N PHE A 117 -9.55 7.88 -8.47
CA PHE A 117 -8.19 7.73 -7.95
C PHE A 117 -7.23 8.78 -8.51
N HIS A 118 -7.74 9.86 -9.09
CA HIS A 118 -6.94 11.02 -9.44
C HIS A 118 -6.32 11.64 -8.16
N PRO A 119 -5.09 12.22 -8.21
CA PRO A 119 -4.42 12.79 -7.04
C PRO A 119 -5.26 13.78 -6.23
N ASN A 120 -6.16 14.51 -6.90
CA ASN A 120 -7.04 15.50 -6.26
C ASN A 120 -8.25 14.88 -5.52
N LEU A 121 -8.58 13.61 -5.75
CA LEU A 121 -9.77 12.97 -5.21
C LEU A 121 -9.50 11.70 -4.40
N VAL A 122 -8.34 11.05 -4.59
CA VAL A 122 -8.01 9.76 -3.97
C VAL A 122 -8.17 9.74 -2.45
N GLU A 123 -7.80 10.83 -1.76
CA GLU A 123 -7.95 10.95 -0.30
C GLU A 123 -9.40 11.05 0.16
N SER A 124 -10.29 11.55 -0.70
CA SER A 124 -11.73 11.64 -0.42
C SER A 124 -12.46 10.32 -0.60
N GLN A 125 -11.84 9.31 -1.22
CA GLN A 125 -12.40 7.97 -1.28
C GLN A 125 -12.51 7.37 0.13
N ARG A 126 -13.45 6.45 0.33
CA ARG A 126 -13.53 5.71 1.59
C ARG A 126 -12.34 4.77 1.74
N ARG A 127 -11.95 4.50 2.99
CA ARG A 127 -10.83 3.63 3.32
C ARG A 127 -10.96 2.26 2.64
N GLU A 128 -12.14 1.67 2.75
CA GLU A 128 -12.45 0.34 2.25
C GLU A 128 -12.30 0.27 0.72
N ILE A 129 -12.63 1.36 0.01
CA ILE A 129 -12.47 1.48 -1.44
C ILE A 129 -10.97 1.48 -1.81
N ARG A 130 -10.14 2.25 -1.09
CA ARG A 130 -8.69 2.30 -1.32
C ARG A 130 -8.00 0.98 -1.00
N GLU A 131 -8.37 0.35 0.12
CA GLU A 131 -7.83 -0.96 0.48
C GLU A 131 -8.28 -2.06 -0.50
N GLN A 132 -9.51 -2.00 -1.01
CA GLN A 132 -9.96 -2.93 -2.04
C GLN A 132 -9.19 -2.73 -3.35
N HIS A 133 -8.91 -1.48 -3.72
CA HIS A 133 -8.07 -1.15 -4.88
C HIS A 133 -6.66 -1.75 -4.72
N ASP A 134 -6.02 -1.54 -3.57
CA ASP A 134 -4.71 -2.10 -3.24
C ASP A 134 -4.69 -3.63 -3.30
N ARG A 135 -5.62 -4.30 -2.60
CA ARG A 135 -5.74 -5.77 -2.63
C ARG A 135 -5.92 -6.31 -4.04
N THR A 136 -6.73 -5.63 -4.86
CA THR A 136 -7.02 -6.08 -6.22
C THR A 136 -5.79 -5.97 -7.11
N PHE A 137 -5.12 -4.82 -7.12
CA PHE A 137 -3.95 -4.62 -7.98
C PHE A 137 -2.68 -5.32 -7.47
N THR A 138 -2.57 -5.59 -6.17
CA THR A 138 -1.56 -6.52 -5.64
C THR A 138 -1.77 -7.92 -6.22
N ARG A 139 -2.98 -8.48 -6.15
CA ARG A 139 -3.30 -9.79 -6.72
C ARG A 139 -3.02 -9.87 -8.22
N VAL A 140 -3.35 -8.82 -8.97
CA VAL A 140 -3.08 -8.75 -10.41
C VAL A 140 -1.57 -8.71 -10.68
N ALA A 141 -0.83 -7.85 -9.97
CA ALA A 141 0.61 -7.73 -10.14
C ALA A 141 1.34 -9.05 -9.79
N ASP A 142 0.93 -9.70 -8.71
CA ASP A 142 1.44 -11.02 -8.30
C ASP A 142 1.13 -12.07 -9.38
N TRP A 143 -0.08 -12.07 -9.92
CA TRP A 143 -0.45 -12.99 -10.99
C TRP A 143 0.42 -12.80 -12.24
N ILE A 144 0.58 -11.56 -12.70
CA ILE A 144 1.40 -11.24 -13.87
C ILE A 144 2.87 -11.62 -13.62
N HIS A 145 3.38 -11.38 -12.40
CA HIS A 145 4.74 -11.77 -12.04
C HIS A 145 4.94 -13.29 -12.11
N ASN A 146 3.97 -14.07 -11.63
CA ASN A 146 4.03 -15.53 -11.60
C ASN A 146 3.75 -16.18 -12.96
N HIS A 147 3.10 -15.49 -13.89
CA HIS A 147 2.76 -15.98 -15.23
C HIS A 147 3.44 -15.12 -16.31
N ARG A 148 4.69 -14.71 -16.04
CA ARG A 148 5.43 -13.79 -16.90
C ARG A 148 5.60 -14.34 -18.31
N ASP A 149 5.80 -15.64 -18.46
CA ASP A 149 5.90 -16.35 -19.74
C ASP A 149 4.63 -16.23 -20.60
N VAL A 150 3.45 -16.33 -19.97
CA VAL A 150 2.15 -16.18 -20.62
C VAL A 150 1.95 -14.73 -21.08
N VAL A 151 2.46 -13.77 -20.32
CA VAL A 151 2.36 -12.35 -20.66
C VAL A 151 3.43 -11.93 -21.68
N GLU A 152 4.64 -12.46 -21.61
CA GLU A 152 5.76 -12.16 -22.52
C GLU A 152 5.50 -12.62 -23.95
N GLY A 153 4.74 -13.70 -24.13
CA GLY A 153 4.30 -14.18 -25.44
C GLY A 153 3.27 -13.27 -26.14
N LEU A 154 2.84 -12.18 -25.49
CA LEU A 154 1.89 -11.19 -26.01
C LEU A 154 2.65 -9.94 -26.48
N GLU A 155 2.40 -9.48 -27.71
CA GLU A 155 3.00 -8.23 -28.21
C GLU A 155 2.68 -7.04 -27.26
N GLY A 156 3.69 -6.24 -26.90
CA GLY A 156 3.54 -5.08 -25.98
C GLY A 156 3.55 -5.41 -24.48
N SER A 157 4.10 -6.57 -24.10
CA SER A 157 4.07 -7.13 -22.74
C SER A 157 4.83 -6.31 -21.68
N GLU A 158 5.93 -5.66 -22.04
CA GLU A 158 6.76 -4.93 -21.06
C GLU A 158 6.12 -3.60 -20.64
N GLU A 159 5.55 -2.86 -21.58
CA GLU A 159 4.80 -1.63 -21.29
C GLU A 159 3.55 -1.91 -20.47
N ALA A 160 2.82 -2.98 -20.79
CA ALA A 160 1.64 -3.40 -20.03
C ALA A 160 2.02 -3.81 -18.60
N LEU A 161 3.08 -4.61 -18.45
CA LEU A 161 3.61 -5.00 -17.14
C LEU A 161 4.02 -3.79 -16.30
N ASN A 162 4.77 -2.86 -16.89
CA ASN A 162 5.18 -1.64 -16.21
C ASN A 162 3.98 -0.81 -15.76
N ARG A 163 2.94 -0.72 -16.60
CA ARG A 163 1.70 -0.02 -16.26
C ARG A 163 0.99 -0.65 -15.07
N PHE A 164 0.80 -1.97 -15.05
CA PHE A 164 0.17 -2.65 -13.91
C PHE A 164 0.97 -2.52 -12.61
N ARG A 165 2.32 -2.53 -12.69
CA ARG A 165 3.17 -2.24 -11.53
C ARG A 165 2.92 -0.84 -11.00
N LYS A 166 2.87 0.18 -11.86
CA LYS A 166 2.58 1.54 -11.44
C LYS A 166 1.18 1.68 -10.83
N ILE A 167 0.17 1.01 -11.39
CA ILE A 167 -1.19 1.01 -10.82
C ILE A 167 -1.20 0.39 -9.41
N ARG A 168 -0.52 -0.75 -9.23
CA ARG A 168 -0.34 -1.36 -7.90
C ARG A 168 0.35 -0.38 -6.93
N ASP A 169 1.44 0.26 -7.36
CA ASP A 169 2.20 1.18 -6.49
C ASP A 169 1.34 2.37 -6.04
N LEU A 170 0.53 2.92 -6.95
CA LEU A 170 -0.46 3.95 -6.61
C LEU A 170 -1.49 3.41 -5.62
N ALA A 171 -2.02 2.21 -5.84
CA ALA A 171 -3.00 1.60 -4.96
C ALA A 171 -2.44 1.40 -3.54
N GLU A 172 -1.22 0.88 -3.41
CA GLU A 172 -0.50 0.69 -2.14
C GLU A 172 -0.32 2.03 -1.40
N ILE A 173 0.14 3.07 -2.10
CA ILE A 173 0.32 4.41 -1.51
C ILE A 173 -1.04 4.96 -1.05
N SER A 174 -2.08 4.82 -1.87
CA SER A 174 -3.41 5.34 -1.56
C SER A 174 -4.01 4.70 -0.30
N ALA A 175 -3.82 3.39 -0.10
CA ALA A 175 -4.27 2.69 1.10
C ALA A 175 -3.61 3.24 2.37
N ARG A 176 -2.40 3.80 2.26
CA ARG A 176 -1.62 4.38 3.36
C ARG A 176 -1.84 5.88 3.56
N LEU A 177 -2.60 6.58 2.73
CA LEU A 177 -2.96 8.00 2.94
C LEU A 177 -3.85 8.23 4.19
N HIS A 178 -4.01 7.22 5.03
CA HIS A 178 -4.60 7.32 6.35
C HIS A 178 -3.63 7.86 7.37
N LEU A 179 -3.97 9.02 7.93
CA LEU A 179 -3.97 9.25 9.37
C LEU A 179 -5.35 9.82 9.72
#